data_AF-A0A7J9HL57-F1
#
_entry.id   AF-A0A7J9HL57-F1
#
_cell.length_a   1.000
_cell.length_b   1.000
_cell.length_c   1.000
_cell.angle_alpha   90.00
_cell.angle_beta   90.00
_cell.angle_gamma   90.00
#
_symmetry.space_group_name_H-M   'P 1'
#
loop_
_entity.id
_entity.type
_entity.pdbx_description
1 polymer ?
#
loop_
_entity_poly.entity_id
_entity_poly.type
_entity_poly.pdbx_seq_one_letter_code
_entity_poly.pdbx_strand_id
1 'polypeptide(L)'
;MSHRMHIDHSVKLIGKLLFGIERGLEVLNTVRPAGQPLVDDWKCLKKMVRTFETHCGSLAQYGMKHMRSLANICNAGIQTEQMAEASAQACVSVPSGHWSSLQKGFSA
;
A
#
# COMPACT_ATOMS: atom_id res chain seq x y z
N MET A 1 -10.75 -14.45 -6.84
CA MET A 1 -10.30 -13.23 -7.55
C MET A 1 -10.63 -11.92 -6.84
N SER A 2 -11.77 -11.80 -6.13
CA SER A 2 -12.19 -10.57 -5.43
C SER A 2 -11.07 -9.89 -4.61
N HIS A 3 -10.36 -10.65 -3.77
CA HIS A 3 -9.24 -10.12 -2.98
C HIS A 3 -8.12 -9.50 -3.83
N ARG A 4 -7.70 -10.15 -4.93
CA ARG A 4 -6.62 -9.63 -5.79
C ARG A 4 -7.02 -8.30 -6.44
N MET A 5 -8.24 -8.25 -6.98
CA MET A 5 -8.79 -7.02 -7.59
C MET A 5 -8.92 -5.90 -6.57
N HIS A 6 -9.39 -6.20 -5.35
CA HIS A 6 -9.46 -5.24 -4.26
C HIS A 6 -8.09 -4.63 -3.97
N ILE A 7 -7.08 -5.46 -3.69
CA ILE A 7 -5.73 -4.97 -3.38
C ILE A 7 -5.14 -4.13 -4.54
N ASP A 8 -5.26 -4.60 -5.79
CA ASP A 8 -4.75 -3.85 -6.94
C ASP A 8 -5.46 -2.49 -7.11
N HIS A 9 -6.79 -2.44 -6.92
CA HIS A 9 -7.56 -1.20 -6.99
C HIS A 9 -7.27 -0.25 -5.84
N SER A 10 -7.20 -0.77 -4.61
CA SER A 10 -6.91 0.03 -3.40
C SER A 10 -5.56 0.72 -3.50
N VAL A 11 -4.48 -0.01 -3.85
CA VAL A 11 -3.14 0.57 -4.00
C VAL A 11 -3.14 1.66 -5.09
N LYS A 12 -3.78 1.38 -6.24
CA LYS A 12 -3.90 2.35 -7.33
C LYS A 12 -4.63 3.61 -6.90
N LEU A 13 -5.75 3.47 -6.18
CA LEU A 13 -6.56 4.60 -5.72
C LEU A 13 -5.83 5.42 -4.66
N ILE A 14 -5.14 4.77 -3.71
CA ILE A 14 -4.30 5.46 -2.72
C ILE A 14 -3.23 6.31 -3.40
N GLY A 15 -2.52 5.78 -4.40
CA GLY A 15 -1.54 6.58 -5.15
C GLY A 15 -2.15 7.82 -5.81
N LYS A 16 -3.37 7.69 -6.36
CA LYS A 16 -4.09 8.83 -6.93
C LYS A 16 -4.49 9.87 -5.88
N LEU A 17 -4.93 9.42 -4.71
CA LEU A 17 -5.32 10.31 -3.61
C LEU A 17 -4.11 11.07 -3.04
N LEU A 18 -2.95 10.41 -2.94
CA LEU A 18 -1.74 11.01 -2.38
C LEU A 18 -1.01 11.95 -3.35
N PHE A 19 -0.99 11.62 -4.64
CA PHE A 19 -0.11 12.29 -5.61
C PHE A 19 -0.83 12.84 -6.84
N GLY A 20 -2.13 12.60 -6.99
CA GLY A 20 -2.91 12.92 -8.20
C GLY A 20 -2.95 11.79 -9.22
N ILE A 21 -3.81 11.94 -10.23
CA ILE A 21 -4.17 10.86 -11.17
C ILE A 21 -2.98 10.35 -12.00
N GLU A 22 -2.19 11.27 -12.56
CA GLU A 22 -1.06 10.95 -13.42
C GLU A 22 0.16 10.55 -12.58
N ARG A 23 0.63 11.48 -11.74
CA ARG A 23 1.82 11.31 -10.90
C ARG A 23 1.70 10.15 -9.91
N GLY A 24 0.49 9.80 -9.47
CA GLY A 24 0.27 8.65 -8.59
C GLY A 24 0.74 7.34 -9.21
N LEU A 25 0.44 7.11 -10.49
CA LEU A 25 0.90 5.89 -11.16
C LEU A 25 2.41 5.89 -11.42
N GLU A 26 2.99 7.06 -11.72
CA GLU A 26 4.43 7.19 -11.91
C GLU A 26 5.17 6.85 -10.61
N VAL A 27 4.81 7.50 -9.50
CA VAL A 27 5.44 7.28 -8.19
C VAL A 27 5.31 5.82 -7.74
N LEU A 28 4.12 5.22 -7.83
CA LEU A 28 3.91 3.83 -7.37
C LEU A 28 4.73 2.81 -8.17
N ASN A 29 5.05 3.10 -9.44
CA ASN A 29 5.76 2.20 -10.34
C ASN A 29 7.26 2.48 -10.47
N THR A 30 7.75 3.59 -9.91
CA THR A 30 9.17 3.95 -9.93
C THR A 30 10.06 2.79 -9.50
N VAL A 31 11.07 2.50 -10.32
CA VAL A 31 12.12 1.54 -10.02
C VAL A 31 13.40 2.33 -9.77
N ARG A 32 14.00 2.11 -8.60
CA ARG A 32 15.28 2.74 -8.27
C ARG A 32 16.42 2.15 -9.12
N PRO A 33 17.48 2.94 -9.39
CA PRO A 33 18.68 2.43 -10.06
C PRO A 33 19.25 1.19 -9.37
N ALA A 34 19.87 0.32 -10.16
CA ALA A 34 20.52 -0.89 -9.63
C ALA A 34 21.58 -0.51 -8.57
N GLY A 35 21.62 -1.28 -7.48
CA GLY A 35 22.51 -1.03 -6.35
C GLY A 35 21.93 -0.12 -5.26
N GLN A 36 20.80 0.56 -5.50
CA GLN A 36 20.09 1.30 -4.46
C GLN A 36 19.16 0.41 -3.63
N PRO A 37 18.96 0.69 -2.33
CA PRO A 37 17.96 0.00 -1.53
C PRO A 37 16.55 0.34 -2.01
N LEU A 38 15.61 -0.59 -1.80
CA LEU A 38 14.20 -0.42 -2.16
C LEU A 38 13.56 0.79 -1.45
N VAL A 39 13.87 0.96 -0.17
CA VAL A 39 13.38 2.05 0.68
C VAL A 39 14.53 2.59 1.53
N ASP A 40 14.50 3.89 1.82
CA ASP A 40 15.50 4.51 2.70
C ASP A 40 15.15 4.29 4.18
N ASP A 41 13.87 4.36 4.53
CA ASP A 41 13.37 4.10 5.89
C ASP A 41 12.49 2.84 5.94
N TRP A 42 13.09 1.75 6.43
CA TRP A 42 12.40 0.46 6.64
C TRP A 42 11.32 0.51 7.72
N LYS A 43 11.44 1.39 8.72
CA LYS A 43 10.39 1.57 9.74
C LYS A 43 9.17 2.22 9.10
N CYS A 44 9.39 3.22 8.24
CA CYS A 44 8.34 3.85 7.46
C CYS A 44 7.65 2.84 6.52
N LEU A 45 8.38 2.00 5.80
CA LEU A 45 7.77 0.93 4.99
C LEU A 45 6.83 0.03 5.83
N LYS A 46 7.28 -0.43 7.00
CA LYS A 46 6.45 -1.25 7.89
C LYS A 46 5.21 -0.50 8.37
N LYS A 47 5.32 0.79 8.69
CA LYS A 47 4.17 1.64 9.04
C LYS A 47 3.18 1.75 7.87
N MET A 48 3.65 2.02 6.65
CA MET A 48 2.79 2.10 5.46
C MET A 48 2.02 0.80 5.22
N VAL A 49 2.69 -0.35 5.37
CA VAL A 49 2.05 -1.69 5.27
C VAL A 49 0.97 -1.85 6.33
N ARG A 50 1.28 -1.60 7.61
CA ARG A 50 0.31 -1.76 8.70
C ARG A 50 -0.88 -0.83 8.55
N THR A 51 -0.64 0.43 8.17
CA THR A 51 -1.70 1.41 7.95
C THR A 51 -2.60 1.01 6.79
N PHE A 52 -2.02 0.57 5.66
CA PHE A 52 -2.80 -0.01 4.57
C PHE A 52 -3.66 -1.17 5.07
N GLU A 53 -3.07 -2.16 5.74
CA GLU A 53 -3.77 -3.36 6.16
C GLU A 53 -4.87 -3.09 7.20
N THR A 54 -4.71 -2.06 8.02
CA THR A 54 -5.71 -1.62 9.00
C THR A 54 -7.01 -1.17 8.33
N HIS A 55 -6.92 -0.50 7.19
CA HIS A 55 -8.09 0.03 6.47
C HIS A 55 -8.55 -0.84 5.32
N CYS A 56 -7.62 -1.54 4.66
CA CYS A 56 -7.87 -2.27 3.42
C CYS A 56 -7.89 -3.80 3.58
N GLY A 57 -7.60 -4.30 4.78
CA GLY A 57 -7.45 -5.74 5.05
C GLY A 57 -6.05 -6.27 4.69
N SER A 58 -5.80 -7.54 5.03
CA SER A 58 -4.49 -8.15 4.84
C SER A 58 -4.02 -8.10 3.37
N LEU A 59 -2.72 -7.93 3.13
CA LEU A 59 -2.14 -8.07 1.80
C LEU A 59 -2.13 -9.53 1.32
N ALA A 60 -2.11 -10.49 2.26
CA ALA A 60 -1.78 -11.88 2.01
C ALA A 60 -0.49 -12.04 1.17
N GLN A 61 -0.23 -13.24 0.65
CA GLN A 61 0.94 -13.46 -0.21
C GLN A 61 0.84 -12.69 -1.53
N TYR A 62 -0.37 -12.48 -2.06
CA TYR A 62 -0.54 -11.79 -3.33
C TYR A 62 -0.15 -10.31 -3.26
N GLY A 63 -0.62 -9.60 -2.23
CA GLY A 63 -0.43 -8.16 -2.07
C GLY A 63 1.02 -7.76 -1.86
N MET A 64 1.91 -8.69 -1.49
CA MET A 64 3.35 -8.45 -1.38
C MET A 64 3.98 -7.95 -2.70
N LYS A 65 3.33 -8.16 -3.86
CA LYS A 65 3.75 -7.54 -5.12
C LYS A 65 3.77 -6.00 -5.07
N HIS A 66 2.98 -5.39 -4.17
CA HIS A 66 2.84 -3.94 -4.02
C HIS A 66 3.81 -3.32 -3.01
N MET A 67 4.74 -4.13 -2.46
CA MET A 67 5.73 -3.63 -1.50
C MET A 67 6.60 -2.50 -2.07
N ARG A 68 6.91 -2.54 -3.37
CA ARG A 68 7.63 -1.44 -4.03
C ARG A 68 6.79 -0.16 -4.07
N SER A 69 5.49 -0.26 -4.31
CA SER A 69 4.60 0.89 -4.33
C SER A 69 4.48 1.54 -2.95
N LEU A 70 4.38 0.72 -1.89
CA LEU A 70 4.41 1.20 -0.49
C LEU A 70 5.77 1.79 -0.10
N ALA A 71 6.87 1.22 -0.61
CA ALA A 71 8.21 1.79 -0.44
C ALA A 71 8.34 3.15 -1.15
N ASN A 72 7.80 3.29 -2.35
CA ASN A 72 7.83 4.56 -3.08
C ASN A 72 7.01 5.65 -2.39
N ILE A 73 5.87 5.31 -1.78
CA ILE A 73 5.10 6.23 -0.92
C ILE A 73 5.99 6.73 0.23
N CYS A 74 6.71 5.81 0.88
CA CYS A 74 7.63 6.16 1.95
C CYS A 74 8.79 7.06 1.46
N ASN A 75 9.42 6.70 0.34
CA ASN A 75 10.52 7.46 -0.26
C ASN A 75 10.07 8.85 -0.75
N ALA A 76 8.78 9.04 -1.01
CA ALA A 76 8.19 10.34 -1.35
C ALA A 76 7.88 11.22 -0.12
N GLY A 77 8.21 10.76 1.10
CA GLY A 77 8.06 11.53 2.34
C GLY A 77 6.64 11.56 2.90
N ILE A 78 5.76 10.66 2.44
CA ILE A 78 4.37 10.58 2.93
C ILE A 78 4.34 10.15 4.40
N GLN A 79 3.57 10.88 5.20
CA GLN A 79 3.36 10.60 6.61
C GLN A 79 2.29 9.53 6.83
N THR A 80 2.33 8.90 8.01
CA THR A 80 1.45 7.76 8.32
C THR A 80 -0.03 8.18 8.35
N GLU A 81 -0.29 9.42 8.76
CA GLU A 81 -1.60 10.03 8.86
C GLU A 81 -2.21 10.24 7.46
N GLN A 82 -1.41 10.72 6.51
CA GLN A 82 -1.83 10.89 5.10
C GLN A 82 -2.14 9.53 4.47
N MET A 83 -1.33 8.51 4.75
CA MET A 83 -1.60 7.14 4.30
C MET A 83 -2.89 6.58 4.91
N ALA A 84 -3.15 6.86 6.19
CA ALA A 84 -4.36 6.41 6.88
C ALA A 84 -5.62 7.02 6.26
N GLU A 85 -5.60 8.34 6.03
CA GLU A 85 -6.71 9.04 5.38
C GLU A 85 -6.95 8.52 3.95
N ALA A 86 -5.91 8.42 3.13
CA ALA A 86 -6.02 7.90 1.77
C ALA A 86 -6.52 6.44 1.75
N SER A 87 -6.06 5.60 2.69
CA SER A 87 -6.49 4.20 2.78
C SER A 87 -7.95 4.10 3.23
N ALA A 88 -8.40 4.91 4.18
CA ALA A 88 -9.78 4.95 4.62
C ALA A 88 -10.74 5.39 3.49
N GLN A 89 -10.34 6.38 2.69
CA GLN A 89 -11.10 6.82 1.51
C GLN A 89 -11.10 5.76 0.39
N ALA A 90 -9.98 5.07 0.18
CA ALA A 90 -9.86 4.08 -0.88
C ALA A 90 -10.56 2.74 -0.56
N CYS A 91 -10.68 2.40 0.72
CA CYS A 91 -11.13 1.09 1.19
C CYS A 91 -12.41 1.19 2.03
N VAL A 92 -13.46 1.81 1.48
CA VAL A 92 -14.77 1.95 2.13
C VAL A 92 -15.41 0.59 2.45
N SER A 93 -15.09 -0.44 1.67
CA SER A 93 -15.46 -1.83 1.98
C SER A 93 -14.29 -2.76 1.68
N VAL A 94 -14.05 -3.69 2.60
CA VAL A 94 -13.05 -4.76 2.43
C VAL A 94 -13.81 -6.05 2.11
N PRO A 95 -13.46 -6.77 1.03
CA PRO A 95 -14.12 -8.03 0.70
C PRO A 95 -14.02 -9.02 1.87
N SER A 96 -15.18 -9.57 2.26
CA SER A 96 -15.24 -10.64 3.24
C SER A 96 -14.53 -11.88 2.68
N GLY A 97 -13.61 -12.44 3.45
CA GLY A 97 -12.85 -13.63 3.06
C GLY A 97 -11.61 -13.85 3.89
N HIS A 98 -11.15 -15.10 3.93
CA HIS A 98 -9.98 -15.49 4.72
C HIS A 98 -8.70 -14.77 4.29
N TRP A 99 -8.58 -14.38 3.02
CA TRP A 99 -7.40 -13.65 2.50
C TRP A 99 -7.33 -12.19 2.96
N SER A 100 -8.45 -11.54 3.25
CA SER A 100 -8.48 -10.16 3.73
C SER A 100 -8.40 -10.07 5.27
N SER A 101 -8.45 -11.22 5.96
CA SER A 101 -8.51 -11.30 7.43
C SER A 101 -7.17 -10.93 8.08
N LEU A 102 -7.25 -10.14 9.17
CA LEU A 102 -6.11 -9.79 10.02
C LEU A 102 -5.97 -10.70 11.25
N GLN A 103 -6.73 -11.79 11.35
CA GLN A 103 -6.67 -12.70 12.51
C GLN A 103 -5.28 -13.32 12.74
N LYS A 104 -4.50 -13.46 11.67
CA LYS A 104 -3.11 -13.97 11.73
C LYS A 104 -2.07 -12.85 11.94
N GLY A 105 -2.52 -11.63 12.23
CA GLY A 105 -1.68 -10.45 12.36
C GLY A 105 -1.45 -9.71 11.05
N PHE A 106 -0.56 -8.71 11.12
CA PHE A 106 -0.14 -7.88 10.01
C PHE A 106 1.05 -8.52 9.28
N SER A 107 1.24 -8.13 8.02
CA SER A 107 2.35 -8.58 7.18
C SER A 107 3.71 -7.94 7.58
N ALA A 108 3.69 -6.89 8.39
CA ALA A 108 4.87 -6.13 8.82
C ALA A 108 4.96 -5.96 10.35
#